data_AF-A0A7J4RYN8-F1
#
_entry.id   AF-A0A7J4RYN8-F1
#
_cell.length_a   1.000
_cell.length_b   1.000
_cell.length_c   1.000
_cell.angle_alpha   90.00
_cell.angle_beta   90.00
_cell.angle_gamma   90.00
#
_symmetry.space_group_name_H-M   'P 1'
#
loop_
_entity.id
_entity.type
_entity.pdbx_description
1 polymer ?
#
loop_
_entity_poly.entity_id
_entity_poly.type
_entity_poly.pdbx_seq_one_letter_code
_entity_poly.pdbx_strand_id
1 'polypeptide(L)'
;MINQQVIRTWYTPVEVVTLQSWLVVATIVNLLLLTFDFLRGDDQLLLIGFIGCTALALLRAMLPQPNQVQQRNIALTISMVIISLGVYRLILMPLSLFNFWLNAWMIAPGVLSLFWLSNRAVAVWATRELSVSAIEYGLKRNFNLQKQHQSVGSHITLLHFVVITLIPIIWIFDIALSPGNALGGEIGDSFTDEHFAKILEGESFWLWFRNSLIVSIGTSLLGLVIAIPAGYAFSRYKFTGRDVSMFAFLLVQMFPGIIILVPYFLVMKTLGLLNSH
;
A
#
# COMPACT_ATOMS: atom_id res chain seq x y z
N MET A 1 -34.47 9.21 30.58
CA MET A 1 -33.32 10.10 30.78
C MET A 1 -32.06 9.28 30.64
N ILE A 2 -31.16 9.61 29.72
CA ILE A 2 -29.87 8.91 29.61
C ILE A 2 -29.08 9.23 30.88
N ASN A 3 -28.62 8.20 31.60
CA ASN A 3 -27.83 8.37 32.82
C ASN A 3 -26.54 9.16 32.47
N GLN A 4 -26.22 10.20 33.23
CA GLN A 4 -25.01 11.01 33.02
C GLN A 4 -23.73 10.16 33.07
N GLN A 5 -23.70 9.05 33.81
CA GLN A 5 -22.59 8.10 33.79
C GLN A 5 -22.42 7.41 32.44
N VAL A 6 -23.52 7.13 31.72
CA VAL A 6 -23.49 6.53 30.38
C VAL A 6 -22.94 7.52 29.37
N ILE A 7 -23.34 8.80 29.43
CA ILE A 7 -22.83 9.85 28.50
C ILE A 7 -21.31 10.02 28.64
N ARG A 8 -20.77 9.81 29.85
CA ARG A 8 -19.34 9.96 30.14
C ARG A 8 -18.45 8.89 29.48
N THR A 9 -18.99 7.71 29.17
CA THR A 9 -18.21 6.65 28.48
C THR A 9 -18.19 6.80 26.96
N TRP A 10 -18.99 7.71 26.40
CA TRP A 10 -19.18 7.82 24.95
C TRP A 10 -18.14 8.70 24.26
N TYR A 11 -17.41 9.52 25.02
CA TYR A 11 -16.39 10.40 24.46
C TYR A 11 -14.98 9.84 24.62
N THR A 12 -14.34 9.62 23.49
CA THR A 12 -12.91 9.32 23.37
C THR A 12 -12.33 10.28 22.34
N PRO A 13 -11.22 10.99 22.62
CA PRO A 13 -10.57 11.85 21.64
C PRO A 13 -10.28 11.10 20.34
N VAL A 14 -10.56 11.72 19.19
CA VAL A 14 -10.36 11.10 17.87
C VAL A 14 -8.92 10.61 17.68
N GLU A 15 -7.96 11.30 18.28
CA GLU A 15 -6.54 10.92 18.27
C GLU A 15 -6.31 9.50 18.81
N VAL A 16 -6.94 9.17 19.94
CA VAL A 16 -6.79 7.85 20.58
C VAL A 16 -7.43 6.78 19.70
N VAL A 17 -8.62 7.05 19.14
CA VAL A 17 -9.32 6.12 18.24
C VAL A 17 -8.52 5.87 16.96
N THR A 18 -7.92 6.92 16.38
CA THR A 18 -7.08 6.79 15.20
C THR A 18 -5.81 5.97 15.51
N LEU A 19 -5.15 6.21 16.65
CA LEU A 19 -3.98 5.41 17.08
C LEU A 19 -4.33 3.93 17.31
N GLN A 20 -5.49 3.63 17.88
CA GLN A 20 -5.93 2.25 18.12
C GLN A 20 -5.93 1.41 16.83
N SER A 21 -6.36 2.01 15.72
CA SER A 21 -6.39 1.36 14.41
C SER A 21 -5.02 1.37 13.74
N TRP A 22 -4.35 2.53 13.76
CA TRP A 22 -3.07 2.70 13.06
C TRP A 22 -1.94 1.87 13.67
N LEU A 23 -1.88 1.72 14.99
CA LEU A 23 -0.85 0.92 15.65
C LEU A 23 -0.96 -0.57 15.28
N VAL A 24 -2.16 -1.09 15.00
CA VAL A 24 -2.32 -2.47 14.48
C VAL A 24 -1.64 -2.61 13.12
N VAL A 25 -1.93 -1.67 12.21
CA VAL A 25 -1.32 -1.65 10.88
C VAL A 25 0.20 -1.54 10.99
N ALA A 26 0.69 -0.61 11.82
CA ALA A 26 2.12 -0.45 12.06
C ALA A 26 2.77 -1.74 12.59
N THR A 27 2.19 -2.41 13.58
CA THR A 27 2.73 -3.67 14.10
C THR A 27 2.76 -4.76 13.03
N ILE A 28 1.68 -4.92 12.27
CA ILE A 28 1.61 -5.95 11.20
C ILE A 28 2.64 -5.65 10.11
N VAL A 29 2.74 -4.41 9.66
CA VAL A 29 3.71 -4.00 8.64
C VAL A 29 5.12 -4.23 9.15
N ASN A 30 5.47 -3.82 10.38
CA ASN A 30 6.81 -4.07 10.91
C ASN A 30 7.12 -5.56 11.05
N LEU A 31 6.14 -6.39 11.47
CA LEU A 31 6.30 -7.85 11.51
C LEU A 31 6.62 -8.44 10.14
N LEU A 32 5.96 -7.96 9.07
CA LEU A 32 6.30 -8.34 7.70
C LEU A 32 7.68 -7.83 7.32
N LEU A 33 8.04 -6.60 7.70
CA LEU A 33 9.34 -6.03 7.37
C LEU A 33 10.52 -6.74 8.07
N LEU A 34 10.29 -7.49 9.15
CA LEU A 34 11.31 -8.35 9.76
C LEU A 34 11.86 -9.40 8.80
N THR A 35 11.10 -9.80 7.77
CA THR A 35 11.62 -10.74 6.77
C THR A 35 12.82 -10.16 6.02
N PHE A 36 12.89 -8.84 5.82
CA PHE A 36 14.05 -8.22 5.19
C PHE A 36 15.28 -8.27 6.09
N ASP A 37 15.13 -8.03 7.40
CA ASP A 37 16.25 -8.14 8.34
C ASP A 37 16.73 -9.59 8.46
N PHE A 38 15.80 -10.55 8.48
CA PHE A 38 16.12 -11.97 8.44
C PHE A 38 16.88 -12.36 7.17
N LEU A 39 16.42 -11.91 6.00
CA LEU A 39 17.08 -12.17 4.71
C LEU A 39 18.46 -11.52 4.61
N ARG A 40 18.70 -10.40 5.32
CA ARG A 40 20.01 -9.76 5.40
C ARG A 40 20.99 -10.51 6.29
N GLY A 41 20.51 -11.41 7.16
CA GLY A 41 21.35 -12.13 8.12
C GLY A 41 21.92 -11.26 9.23
N ASP A 42 21.29 -10.12 9.53
CA ASP A 42 21.73 -9.22 10.61
C ASP A 42 20.90 -9.46 11.88
N ASP A 43 21.43 -10.33 12.75
CA ASP A 43 20.78 -10.73 14.01
C ASP A 43 20.49 -9.54 14.94
N GLN A 44 21.35 -8.51 14.92
CA GLN A 44 21.19 -7.34 15.77
C GLN A 44 20.01 -6.48 15.29
N LEU A 45 19.91 -6.20 13.99
CA LEU A 45 18.78 -5.46 13.42
C LEU A 45 17.46 -6.21 13.58
N LEU A 46 17.49 -7.54 13.41
CA LEU A 46 16.33 -8.41 13.59
C LEU A 46 15.81 -8.35 15.05
N LEU A 47 16.72 -8.43 16.04
CA LEU A 47 16.37 -8.32 17.46
C LEU A 47 15.75 -6.95 17.77
N ILE A 48 16.35 -5.86 17.29
CA ILE A 48 15.82 -4.50 17.49
C ILE A 48 14.44 -4.35 16.85
N GLY A 49 14.25 -4.89 15.65
CA GLY A 49 12.96 -4.90 14.96
C GLY A 49 11.90 -5.66 15.74
N PHE A 50 12.23 -6.82 16.31
CA PHE A 50 11.31 -7.61 17.14
C PHE A 50 10.92 -6.87 18.42
N ILE A 51 11.89 -6.25 19.09
CA ILE A 51 11.65 -5.38 20.26
C ILE A 51 10.76 -4.19 19.86
N GLY A 52 10.99 -3.59 18.69
CA GLY A 52 10.15 -2.53 18.15
C GLY A 52 8.70 -2.96 17.90
N CYS A 53 8.49 -4.15 17.32
CA CYS A 53 7.15 -4.72 17.10
C CYS A 53 6.41 -4.96 18.41
N THR A 54 7.10 -5.52 19.41
CA THR A 54 6.52 -5.76 20.74
C THR A 54 6.21 -4.45 21.46
N ALA A 55 7.08 -3.44 21.34
CA ALA A 55 6.83 -2.10 21.87
C ALA A 55 5.63 -1.42 21.21
N LEU A 56 5.44 -1.53 19.89
CA LEU A 56 4.26 -1.03 19.18
C LEU A 56 2.96 -1.73 19.65
N ALA A 57 3.01 -3.06 19.80
CA ALA A 57 1.88 -3.83 20.31
C ALA A 57 1.54 -3.45 21.76
N LEU A 58 2.57 -3.25 22.60
CA LEU A 58 2.43 -2.79 23.98
C LEU A 58 1.87 -1.37 24.06
N LEU A 59 2.34 -0.46 23.20
CA LEU A 59 1.82 0.91 23.11
C LEU A 59 0.32 0.90 22.82
N ARG A 60 -0.12 0.06 21.87
CA ARG A 60 -1.55 -0.12 21.58
C ARG A 60 -2.32 -0.60 22.80
N ALA A 61 -1.80 -1.61 23.51
CA ALA A 61 -2.46 -2.18 24.69
C ALA A 61 -2.53 -1.17 25.85
N MET A 62 -1.58 -0.23 25.92
CA MET A 62 -1.46 0.77 26.98
C MET A 62 -1.99 2.15 26.58
N LEU A 63 -2.73 2.27 25.47
CA LEU A 63 -3.36 3.54 25.10
C LEU A 63 -4.25 4.05 26.24
N PRO A 64 -4.28 5.37 26.48
CA PRO A 64 -4.93 5.93 27.66
C PRO A 64 -6.42 5.66 27.70
N GLN A 65 -6.93 5.44 28.91
CA GLN A 65 -8.35 5.32 29.24
C GLN A 65 -8.85 6.58 29.99
N PRO A 66 -10.18 6.81 30.03
CA PRO A 66 -10.74 7.99 30.70
C PRO A 66 -10.35 8.00 32.18
N ASN A 67 -9.96 9.16 32.70
CA ASN A 67 -9.54 9.38 34.09
C ASN A 67 -8.32 8.55 34.57
N GLN A 68 -7.52 7.99 33.66
CA GLN A 68 -6.33 7.20 34.01
C GLN A 68 -5.03 7.86 33.51
N VAL A 69 -4.52 8.83 34.30
CA VAL A 69 -3.28 9.57 33.97
C VAL A 69 -2.07 8.66 33.82
N GLN A 70 -1.98 7.61 34.64
CA GLN A 70 -0.83 6.70 34.64
C GLN A 70 -0.67 5.99 33.29
N GLN A 71 -1.78 5.50 32.69
CA GLN A 71 -1.73 4.86 31.38
C GLN A 71 -1.25 5.82 30.29
N ARG A 72 -1.71 7.08 30.31
CA ARG A 72 -1.21 8.09 29.36
C ARG A 72 0.29 8.28 29.48
N ASN A 73 0.81 8.43 30.70
CA ASN A 73 2.24 8.64 30.93
C ASN A 73 3.07 7.41 30.51
N ILE A 74 2.57 6.19 30.76
CA ILE A 74 3.18 4.95 30.28
C ILE A 74 3.22 4.91 28.75
N ALA A 75 2.11 5.24 28.08
CA ALA A 75 2.04 5.26 26.62
C ALA A 75 3.01 6.30 26.01
N LEU A 76 3.17 7.47 26.63
CA LEU A 76 4.16 8.48 26.22
C LEU A 76 5.59 7.93 26.34
N THR A 77 5.90 7.24 27.46
CA THR A 77 7.21 6.61 27.65
C THR A 77 7.47 5.52 26.61
N ILE A 78 6.50 4.63 26.34
CA ILE A 78 6.64 3.60 25.32
C ILE A 78 6.84 4.24 23.93
N SER A 79 6.13 5.33 23.62
CA SER A 79 6.30 6.07 22.37
C SER A 79 7.73 6.59 22.22
N MET A 80 8.32 7.14 23.28
CA MET A 80 9.73 7.57 23.29
C MET A 80 10.69 6.39 23.08
N VAL A 81 10.43 5.24 23.71
CA VAL A 81 11.24 4.03 23.52
C VAL A 81 11.21 3.56 22.07
N ILE A 82 10.03 3.52 21.44
CA ILE A 82 9.88 3.14 20.02
C ILE A 82 10.69 4.07 19.11
N ILE A 83 10.61 5.38 19.34
CA ILE A 83 11.37 6.38 18.57
C ILE A 83 12.87 6.15 18.75
N SER A 84 13.34 5.98 19.98
CA SER A 84 14.76 5.72 20.28
C SER A 84 15.26 4.43 19.63
N LEU A 85 14.48 3.35 19.69
CA LEU A 85 14.81 2.09 18.99
C LEU A 85 14.88 2.30 17.48
N GLY A 86 13.96 3.07 16.90
CA GLY A 86 13.96 3.35 15.46
C GLY A 86 15.12 4.21 15.01
N VAL A 87 15.48 5.24 15.77
CA VAL A 87 16.66 6.06 15.50
C VAL A 87 17.93 5.23 15.63
N TYR A 88 18.05 4.42 16.68
CA TYR A 88 19.19 3.52 16.86
C TYR A 88 19.32 2.53 15.71
N ARG A 89 18.20 1.91 15.30
CA ARG A 89 18.15 1.02 14.14
C ARG A 89 18.57 1.72 12.84
N LEU A 90 18.17 2.97 12.64
CA LEU A 90 18.56 3.76 11.47
C LEU A 90 20.06 4.09 11.43
N ILE A 91 20.68 4.34 12.58
CA ILE A 91 22.14 4.60 12.70
C ILE A 91 22.95 3.36 12.29
N LEU A 92 22.46 2.17 12.61
CA LEU A 92 23.12 0.90 12.27
C LEU A 92 22.96 0.51 10.80
N MET A 93 21.95 1.03 10.10
CA MET A 93 21.69 0.69 8.70
C MET A 93 22.48 1.56 7.73
N PRO A 94 22.90 1.03 6.57
CA PRO A 94 23.39 1.84 5.46
C PRO A 94 22.36 2.89 5.04
N LEU A 95 22.80 4.11 4.76
CA LEU A 95 21.93 5.17 4.29
C LEU A 95 21.39 4.83 2.89
N SER A 96 20.12 4.47 2.82
CA SER A 96 19.40 4.25 1.56
C SER A 96 17.94 4.62 1.71
N LEU A 97 17.31 5.07 0.62
CA LEU A 97 15.88 5.40 0.60
C LEU A 97 15.02 4.23 1.11
N PHE A 98 15.38 3.01 0.74
CA PHE A 98 14.71 1.80 1.21
C PHE A 98 14.81 1.62 2.73
N ASN A 99 16.00 1.80 3.32
CA ASN A 99 16.18 1.67 4.77
C ASN A 99 15.48 2.78 5.55
N PHE A 100 15.42 4.00 5.01
CA PHE A 100 14.60 5.08 5.58
C PHE A 100 13.11 4.73 5.55
N TRP A 101 12.60 4.29 4.40
CA TRP A 101 11.21 3.87 4.25
C TRP A 101 10.85 2.71 5.19
N LEU A 102 11.73 1.71 5.29
CA LEU A 102 11.56 0.55 6.16
C LEU A 102 11.48 0.99 7.64
N ASN A 103 12.39 1.85 8.10
CA ASN A 103 12.39 2.36 9.48
C ASN A 103 11.25 3.34 9.77
N ALA A 104 10.73 4.07 8.77
CA ALA A 104 9.65 5.03 8.95
C ALA A 104 8.38 4.37 9.51
N TRP A 105 8.12 3.10 9.17
CA TRP A 105 7.01 2.34 9.71
C TRP A 105 7.10 2.08 11.22
N MET A 106 8.27 2.22 11.84
CA MET A 106 8.45 2.13 13.29
C MET A 106 8.48 3.51 13.95
N ILE A 107 9.23 4.45 13.37
CA ILE A 107 9.42 5.79 13.94
C ILE A 107 8.13 6.62 13.84
N ALA A 108 7.47 6.62 12.68
CA ALA A 108 6.32 7.51 12.45
C ALA A 108 5.14 7.23 13.40
N PRO A 109 4.73 5.96 13.66
CA PRO A 109 3.71 5.68 14.67
C PRO A 109 4.13 6.10 16.09
N GLY A 110 5.42 5.95 16.45
CA GLY A 110 5.95 6.39 17.73
C GLY A 110 5.86 7.92 17.89
N VAL A 111 6.32 8.68 16.88
CA VAL A 111 6.25 10.15 16.85
C VAL A 111 4.79 10.63 16.87
N LEU A 112 3.93 10.02 16.05
CA LEU A 112 2.52 10.37 15.98
C LEU A 112 1.82 10.13 17.33
N SER A 113 2.13 9.00 17.98
CA SER A 113 1.60 8.68 19.31
C SER A 113 2.08 9.68 20.34
N LEU A 114 3.38 10.01 20.36
CA LEU A 114 3.93 11.01 21.28
C LEU A 114 3.24 12.37 21.10
N PHE A 115 3.11 12.83 19.85
CA PHE A 115 2.49 14.11 19.51
C PHE A 115 1.01 14.16 19.89
N TRP A 116 0.22 13.16 19.51
CA TRP A 116 -1.21 13.15 19.75
C TRP A 116 -1.59 12.86 21.20
N LEU A 117 -0.86 11.99 21.89
CA LEU A 117 -1.12 11.70 23.32
C LEU A 117 -0.72 12.88 24.22
N SER A 118 0.22 13.72 23.77
CA SER A 118 0.60 14.97 24.44
C SER A 118 -0.39 16.11 24.19
N ASN A 119 -1.32 15.96 23.24
CA ASN A 119 -2.28 17.00 22.90
C ASN A 119 -3.20 17.32 24.09
N ARG A 120 -3.57 18.59 24.24
CA ARG A 120 -4.38 19.11 25.36
C ARG A 120 -5.71 18.35 25.51
N ALA A 121 -6.36 18.00 24.40
CA ALA A 121 -7.63 17.26 24.43
C ALA A 121 -7.50 15.89 25.11
N VAL A 122 -6.43 15.14 24.78
CA VAL A 122 -6.14 13.83 25.38
C VAL A 122 -5.66 13.98 26.82
N ALA A 123 -4.82 14.98 27.10
CA ALA A 123 -4.32 15.25 28.43
C ALA A 123 -5.45 15.55 29.42
N VAL A 124 -6.40 16.42 29.07
CA VAL A 124 -7.54 16.76 29.95
C VAL A 124 -8.44 15.55 30.14
N TRP A 125 -8.77 14.84 29.06
CA TRP A 125 -9.61 13.63 29.08
C TRP A 125 -9.03 12.51 29.96
N ALA A 126 -7.72 12.33 29.97
CA ALA A 126 -7.05 11.34 30.81
C ALA A 126 -6.89 11.79 32.28
N THR A 127 -6.96 13.09 32.57
CA THR A 127 -6.63 13.62 33.91
C THR A 127 -7.83 13.89 34.79
N ARG A 128 -8.95 14.32 34.21
CA ARG A 128 -10.07 14.84 35.00
C ARG A 128 -11.39 14.35 34.44
N GLU A 129 -12.37 14.22 35.33
CA GLU A 129 -13.75 14.02 34.92
C GLU A 129 -14.26 15.24 34.16
N LEU A 130 -14.79 15.01 32.96
CA LEU A 130 -15.33 16.05 32.09
C LEU A 130 -16.80 16.36 32.43
N SER A 131 -17.16 17.64 32.37
CA SER A 131 -18.56 18.06 32.38
C SER A 131 -19.27 17.61 31.10
N VAL A 132 -20.61 17.52 31.14
CA VAL A 132 -21.42 17.18 29.97
C VAL A 132 -21.19 18.16 28.81
N SER A 133 -21.09 19.46 29.11
CA SER A 133 -20.80 20.50 28.12
C SER A 133 -19.42 20.32 27.45
N ALA A 134 -18.40 19.91 28.21
CA ALA A 134 -17.07 19.64 27.67
C ALA A 134 -17.06 18.40 26.77
N ILE A 135 -17.87 17.38 27.11
CA ILE A 135 -18.08 16.18 26.30
C ILE A 135 -18.77 16.53 24.97
N GLU A 136 -19.85 17.31 25.01
CA GLU A 136 -20.57 17.76 23.80
C GLU A 136 -19.67 18.55 22.85
N TYR A 137 -18.88 19.48 23.40
CA TYR A 137 -17.87 20.21 22.64
C TYR A 137 -16.83 19.25 22.01
N GLY A 138 -16.33 18.30 22.79
CA GLY A 138 -15.38 17.28 22.34
C GLY A 138 -15.92 16.41 21.21
N LEU A 139 -17.19 16.00 21.28
CA LEU A 139 -17.84 15.20 20.23
C LEU A 139 -17.97 16.00 18.93
N LYS A 140 -18.37 17.28 18.99
CA LYS A 140 -18.42 18.15 17.81
C LYS A 140 -17.03 18.35 17.18
N ARG A 141 -16.00 18.52 18.02
CA ARG A 141 -14.59 18.59 17.58
C ARG A 141 -14.17 17.29 16.88
N ASN A 142 -14.46 16.13 17.49
CA ASN A 142 -14.13 14.84 16.91
C ASN A 142 -14.78 14.64 15.55
N PHE A 143 -16.05 15.02 15.37
CA PHE A 143 -16.74 14.90 14.08
C PHE A 143 -16.02 15.65 12.95
N ASN A 144 -15.55 16.87 13.23
CA ASN A 144 -14.82 17.66 12.23
C ASN A 144 -13.41 17.09 11.96
N LEU A 145 -12.67 16.77 13.03
CA LEU A 145 -11.31 16.23 12.90
C LEU A 145 -11.29 14.83 12.27
N GLN A 146 -12.28 13.99 12.54
CA GLN A 146 -12.37 12.66 11.96
C GLN A 146 -12.47 12.73 10.43
N LYS A 147 -13.29 13.65 9.89
CA LYS A 147 -13.38 13.87 8.44
C LYS A 147 -12.04 14.33 7.85
N GLN A 148 -11.36 15.25 8.54
CA GLN A 148 -10.05 15.73 8.11
C GLN A 148 -9.00 14.62 8.16
N HIS A 149 -8.91 13.87 9.25
CA HIS A 149 -7.98 12.74 9.40
C HIS A 149 -8.25 11.64 8.37
N GLN A 150 -9.52 11.33 8.07
CA GLN A 150 -9.86 10.36 7.04
C GLN A 150 -9.42 10.81 5.65
N SER A 151 -9.67 12.08 5.30
CA SER A 151 -9.23 12.64 4.03
C SER A 151 -7.71 12.65 3.92
N VAL A 152 -7.01 13.22 4.92
CA VAL A 152 -5.54 13.30 4.95
C VAL A 152 -4.92 11.90 4.94
N GLY A 153 -5.44 10.97 5.74
CA GLY A 153 -5.00 9.58 5.75
C GLY A 153 -5.13 8.91 4.39
N SER A 154 -6.27 9.10 3.71
CA SER A 154 -6.48 8.55 2.36
C SER A 154 -5.48 9.10 1.36
N HIS A 155 -5.20 10.41 1.38
CA HIS A 155 -4.21 11.03 0.49
C HIS A 155 -2.78 10.54 0.79
N ILE A 156 -2.41 10.40 2.07
CA ILE A 156 -1.11 9.86 2.47
C ILE A 156 -0.96 8.41 1.99
N THR A 157 -1.98 7.58 2.18
CA THR A 157 -1.96 6.18 1.70
C THR A 157 -1.83 6.12 0.18
N LEU A 158 -2.62 6.90 -0.56
CA LEU A 158 -2.53 6.94 -2.02
C LEU A 158 -1.15 7.41 -2.49
N LEU A 159 -0.62 8.49 -1.90
CA LEU A 159 0.71 9.01 -2.23
C LEU A 159 1.79 7.95 -1.96
N HIS A 160 1.68 7.21 -0.85
CA HIS A 160 2.60 6.13 -0.53
C HIS A 160 2.62 5.04 -1.61
N PHE A 161 1.44 4.58 -2.07
CA PHE A 161 1.35 3.62 -3.16
C PHE A 161 1.88 4.17 -4.48
N VAL A 162 1.59 5.44 -4.79
CA VAL A 162 2.13 6.11 -5.98
C VAL A 162 3.65 6.11 -5.96
N VAL A 163 4.27 6.48 -4.84
CA VAL A 163 5.74 6.48 -4.71
C VAL A 163 6.31 5.07 -4.93
N ILE A 164 5.73 4.05 -4.27
CA ILE A 164 6.20 2.66 -4.42
C ILE A 164 6.08 2.17 -5.87
N THR A 165 4.99 2.50 -6.56
CA THR A 165 4.79 2.10 -7.97
C THR A 165 5.70 2.88 -8.92
N LEU A 166 6.00 4.14 -8.65
CA LEU A 166 6.84 4.96 -9.51
C LEU A 166 8.33 4.63 -9.40
N ILE A 167 8.82 4.17 -8.25
CA ILE A 167 10.24 3.80 -8.07
C ILE A 167 10.77 2.89 -9.19
N PRO A 168 10.17 1.71 -9.48
CA PRO A 168 10.68 0.85 -10.56
C PRO A 168 10.54 1.49 -11.95
N ILE A 169 9.52 2.33 -12.17
CA ILE A 169 9.32 3.04 -13.45
C ILE A 169 10.44 4.07 -13.65
N ILE A 170 10.76 4.84 -12.62
CA ILE A 170 11.86 5.80 -12.63
C ILE A 170 13.18 5.08 -12.90
N TRP A 171 13.39 3.90 -12.30
CA TRP A 171 14.60 3.13 -12.52
C TRP A 171 14.70 2.59 -13.96
N ILE A 172 13.61 2.11 -14.55
CA ILE A 172 13.57 1.72 -15.97
C ILE A 172 13.89 2.91 -16.86
N PHE A 173 13.37 4.10 -16.53
CA PHE A 173 13.63 5.31 -17.28
C PHE A 173 15.09 5.77 -17.17
N ASP A 174 15.68 5.66 -15.99
CA ASP A 174 17.09 5.93 -15.72
C ASP A 174 18.01 5.00 -16.52
N ILE A 175 17.71 3.69 -16.54
CA ILE A 175 18.43 2.71 -17.35
C ILE A 175 18.30 3.03 -18.84
N ALA A 176 17.11 3.42 -19.30
CA ALA A 176 16.88 3.77 -20.70
C ALA A 176 17.70 5.00 -21.17
N LEU A 177 18.15 5.82 -20.24
CA LEU A 177 18.97 7.02 -20.46
C LEU A 177 20.42 6.83 -20.05
N SER A 178 20.81 5.66 -19.53
CA SER A 178 22.18 5.38 -19.11
C SER A 178 23.00 4.80 -20.27
N PRO A 179 24.30 5.11 -20.38
CA PRO A 179 25.16 4.58 -21.44
C PRO A 179 25.45 3.08 -21.28
N GLY A 180 25.47 2.37 -22.40
CA GLY A 180 25.81 0.95 -22.47
C GLY A 180 24.71 0.03 -21.93
N ASN A 181 25.10 -1.06 -21.26
CA ASN A 181 24.17 -2.00 -20.63
C ASN A 181 24.25 -1.88 -19.10
N ALA A 182 24.09 -0.66 -18.58
CA ALA A 182 24.11 -0.41 -17.15
C ALA A 182 22.84 -1.01 -16.51
N LEU A 183 22.98 -2.15 -15.85
CA LEU A 183 21.94 -2.75 -15.01
C LEU A 183 22.05 -2.30 -13.54
N GLY A 184 22.96 -1.36 -13.24
CA GLY A 184 23.22 -0.83 -11.89
C GLY A 184 23.95 0.51 -11.93
N GLY A 185 23.82 1.28 -10.85
CA GLY A 185 24.27 2.66 -10.70
C GLY A 185 23.36 3.42 -9.74
N GLU A 186 23.72 4.64 -9.35
CA GLU A 186 22.79 5.57 -8.71
C GLU A 186 21.95 6.29 -9.79
N ILE A 187 20.71 6.61 -9.44
CA ILE A 187 19.80 7.31 -10.38
C ILE A 187 20.43 8.65 -10.75
N GLY A 188 20.62 8.90 -12.04
CA GLY A 188 21.15 10.15 -12.58
C GLY A 188 22.67 10.24 -12.71
N ASP A 189 23.42 9.13 -12.61
CA ASP A 189 24.88 9.14 -12.72
C ASP A 189 25.41 9.59 -14.10
N SER A 190 24.74 9.19 -15.19
CA SER A 190 25.13 9.57 -16.55
C SER A 190 23.94 9.50 -17.51
N PHE A 191 23.91 10.40 -18.49
CA PHE A 191 22.79 10.55 -19.43
C PHE A 191 23.28 10.41 -20.87
N THR A 192 22.57 9.61 -21.67
CA THR A 192 22.73 9.43 -23.11
C THR A 192 21.36 9.28 -23.78
N ASP A 193 21.28 9.64 -25.05
CA ASP A 193 20.14 9.40 -25.93
C ASP A 193 20.38 8.25 -26.93
N GLU A 194 21.53 7.57 -26.85
CA GLU A 194 21.95 6.52 -27.78
C GLU A 194 20.86 5.44 -28.02
N HIS A 195 20.24 4.95 -26.94
CA HIS A 195 19.20 3.94 -27.03
C HIS A 195 17.97 4.42 -27.78
N PHE A 196 17.55 5.66 -27.55
CA PHE A 196 16.42 6.26 -28.23
C PHE A 196 16.74 6.54 -29.70
N ALA A 197 17.91 7.12 -29.99
CA ALA A 197 18.35 7.36 -31.37
C ALA A 197 18.39 6.05 -32.17
N LYS A 198 19.01 5.00 -31.61
CA LYS A 198 19.13 3.68 -32.25
C LYS A 198 17.78 3.01 -32.53
N ILE A 199 16.81 3.17 -31.63
CA ILE A 199 15.46 2.60 -31.81
C ILE A 199 14.65 3.41 -32.81
N LEU A 200 14.69 4.75 -32.74
CA LEU A 200 13.88 5.63 -33.58
C LEU A 200 14.38 5.67 -35.03
N GLU A 201 15.68 5.55 -35.25
CA GLU A 201 16.30 5.45 -36.58
C GLU A 201 16.16 4.05 -37.19
N GLY A 202 15.89 3.02 -36.39
CA GLY A 202 15.71 1.65 -36.85
C GLY A 202 14.33 1.40 -37.47
N GLU A 203 14.29 0.99 -38.74
CA GLU A 203 13.02 0.67 -39.44
C GLU A 203 12.21 -0.45 -38.74
N SER A 204 12.89 -1.41 -38.12
CA SER A 204 12.25 -2.55 -37.44
C SER A 204 11.34 -2.11 -36.27
N PHE A 205 11.69 -1.04 -35.56
CA PHE A 205 10.90 -0.56 -34.43
C PHE A 205 9.51 -0.10 -34.86
N TRP A 206 9.43 0.75 -35.88
CA TRP A 206 8.17 1.29 -36.38
C TRP A 206 7.27 0.20 -36.96
N LEU A 207 7.86 -0.82 -37.59
CA LEU A 207 7.14 -2.00 -38.04
C LEU A 207 6.53 -2.77 -36.86
N TRP A 208 7.32 -3.10 -35.84
CA TRP A 208 6.83 -3.82 -34.65
C TRP A 208 5.79 -3.02 -33.86
N PHE A 209 6.00 -1.71 -33.74
CA PHE A 209 5.06 -0.80 -33.09
C PHE A 209 3.71 -0.78 -33.82
N ARG A 210 3.74 -0.58 -35.15
CA ARG A 210 2.53 -0.60 -35.98
C ARG A 210 1.81 -1.95 -35.91
N ASN A 211 2.55 -3.06 -36.01
CA ASN A 211 1.97 -4.41 -35.91
C ASN A 211 1.28 -4.62 -34.56
N SER A 212 1.94 -4.22 -33.46
CA SER A 212 1.37 -4.31 -32.10
C SER A 212 0.13 -3.44 -31.94
N LEU A 213 0.12 -2.23 -32.51
CA LEU A 213 -1.01 -1.32 -32.46
C LEU A 213 -2.22 -1.88 -33.22
N ILE A 214 -2.00 -2.38 -34.44
CA ILE A 214 -3.07 -2.99 -35.26
C ILE A 214 -3.64 -4.21 -34.55
N VAL A 215 -2.78 -5.10 -34.05
CA VAL A 215 -3.23 -6.32 -33.36
C VAL A 215 -3.96 -5.99 -32.07
N SER A 216 -3.44 -5.11 -31.21
CA SER A 216 -4.07 -4.77 -29.94
C SER A 216 -5.42 -4.07 -30.11
N ILE A 217 -5.53 -3.11 -31.03
CA ILE A 217 -6.80 -2.44 -31.32
C ILE A 217 -7.78 -3.40 -31.98
N GLY A 218 -7.35 -4.14 -33.00
CA GLY A 218 -8.21 -5.08 -33.73
C GLY A 218 -8.76 -6.17 -32.81
N THR A 219 -7.91 -6.79 -31.98
CA THR A 219 -8.34 -7.81 -31.02
C THR A 219 -9.25 -7.23 -29.93
N SER A 220 -8.98 -6.02 -29.43
CA SER A 220 -9.84 -5.36 -28.44
C SER A 220 -11.22 -5.05 -29.00
N LEU A 221 -11.31 -4.51 -30.22
CA LEU A 221 -12.58 -4.19 -30.87
C LEU A 221 -13.39 -5.45 -31.18
N LEU A 222 -12.78 -6.47 -31.78
CA LEU A 222 -13.44 -7.76 -32.02
C LEU A 222 -13.90 -8.40 -30.70
N GLY A 223 -13.04 -8.33 -29.67
CA GLY A 223 -13.36 -8.78 -28.33
C GLY A 223 -14.60 -8.10 -27.77
N LEU A 224 -14.68 -6.77 -27.85
CA LEU A 224 -15.85 -6.00 -27.40
C LEU A 224 -17.11 -6.34 -28.19
N VAL A 225 -17.02 -6.43 -29.51
CA VAL A 225 -18.15 -6.77 -30.40
C VAL A 225 -18.76 -8.12 -30.03
N ILE A 226 -17.95 -9.09 -29.61
CA ILE A 226 -18.43 -10.41 -29.18
C ILE A 226 -18.86 -10.39 -27.70
N ALA A 227 -18.05 -9.79 -26.82
CA ALA A 227 -18.24 -9.84 -25.37
C ALA A 227 -19.44 -9.02 -24.89
N ILE A 228 -19.75 -7.87 -25.50
CA ILE A 228 -20.90 -7.03 -25.13
C ILE A 228 -22.22 -7.79 -25.28
N PRO A 229 -22.59 -8.33 -26.46
CA PRO A 229 -23.84 -9.07 -26.61
C PRO A 229 -23.84 -10.38 -25.82
N ALA A 230 -22.72 -11.09 -25.70
CA ALA A 230 -22.64 -12.28 -24.86
C ALA A 230 -22.91 -11.94 -23.38
N GLY A 231 -22.23 -10.92 -22.84
CA GLY A 231 -22.44 -10.44 -21.47
C GLY A 231 -23.87 -9.92 -21.24
N TYR A 232 -24.46 -9.26 -22.24
CA TYR A 232 -25.87 -8.86 -22.19
C TYR A 232 -26.80 -10.08 -22.13
N ALA A 233 -26.54 -11.10 -22.96
CA ALA A 233 -27.31 -12.34 -22.97
C ALA A 233 -27.28 -13.03 -21.59
N PHE A 234 -26.10 -13.24 -21.03
CA PHE A 234 -25.93 -13.88 -19.72
C PHE A 234 -26.46 -13.04 -18.55
N SER A 235 -26.47 -11.71 -18.64
CA SER A 235 -26.94 -10.83 -17.56
C SER A 235 -28.45 -10.60 -17.57
N ARG A 236 -29.10 -10.57 -18.74
CA ARG A 236 -30.52 -10.18 -18.88
C ARG A 236 -31.46 -11.33 -19.22
N TYR A 237 -31.02 -12.32 -19.99
CA TYR A 237 -31.90 -13.40 -20.40
C TYR A 237 -31.79 -14.62 -19.48
N LYS A 238 -32.94 -15.27 -19.25
CA LYS A 238 -33.01 -16.58 -18.62
C LYS A 238 -33.22 -17.61 -19.72
N PHE A 239 -32.17 -18.34 -20.08
CA PHE A 239 -32.21 -19.38 -21.10
C PHE A 239 -31.73 -20.71 -20.53
N THR A 240 -32.21 -21.81 -21.11
CA THR A 240 -31.85 -23.17 -20.68
C THR A 240 -30.36 -23.41 -20.86
N GLY A 241 -29.69 -23.89 -19.82
CA GLY A 241 -28.24 -24.15 -19.83
C GLY A 241 -27.36 -22.95 -19.49
N ARG A 242 -27.92 -21.77 -19.19
CA ARG A 242 -27.19 -20.55 -18.84
C ARG A 242 -26.06 -20.76 -17.84
N ASP A 243 -26.36 -21.36 -16.69
CA ASP A 243 -25.36 -21.50 -15.61
C ASP A 243 -24.28 -22.54 -15.98
N VAL A 244 -24.66 -23.59 -16.71
CA VAL A 244 -23.70 -24.60 -17.22
C VAL A 244 -22.77 -23.98 -18.25
N SER A 245 -23.29 -23.20 -19.21
CA SER A 245 -22.48 -22.51 -20.22
C SER A 245 -21.56 -21.46 -19.60
N MET A 246 -22.04 -20.71 -18.60
CA MET A 246 -21.21 -19.74 -17.88
C MET A 246 -20.10 -20.44 -17.10
N PHE A 247 -20.43 -21.54 -16.41
CA PHE A 247 -19.44 -22.34 -15.69
C PHE A 247 -18.40 -22.94 -16.63
N ALA A 248 -18.82 -23.51 -17.77
CA ALA A 248 -17.91 -24.04 -18.78
C ALA A 248 -16.99 -22.94 -19.35
N PHE A 249 -17.53 -21.75 -19.61
CA PHE A 249 -16.73 -20.60 -20.06
C PHE A 249 -15.65 -20.22 -19.03
N LEU A 250 -16.01 -20.13 -17.75
CA LEU A 250 -15.06 -19.85 -16.67
C LEU A 250 -14.02 -20.96 -16.52
N LEU A 251 -14.42 -22.22 -16.62
CA LEU A 251 -13.49 -23.36 -16.58
C LEU A 251 -12.44 -23.27 -17.69
N VAL A 252 -12.83 -22.95 -18.91
CA VAL A 252 -11.89 -22.79 -20.04
C VAL A 252 -10.88 -21.66 -19.76
N GLN A 253 -11.32 -20.54 -19.16
CA GLN A 253 -10.43 -19.42 -18.80
C GLN A 253 -9.43 -19.75 -17.69
N MET A 254 -9.72 -20.76 -16.86
CA MET A 254 -8.82 -21.20 -15.80
C MET A 254 -7.69 -22.12 -16.31
N PHE A 255 -7.78 -22.63 -17.55
CA PHE A 255 -6.69 -23.40 -18.13
C PHE A 255 -5.46 -22.49 -18.34
N PRO A 256 -4.26 -22.97 -17.95
CA PRO A 256 -3.06 -22.17 -18.08
C PRO A 256 -2.73 -21.93 -19.55
N GLY A 257 -2.61 -20.66 -19.94
CA GLY A 257 -2.45 -20.25 -21.34
C GLY A 257 -1.28 -20.91 -22.08
N ILE A 258 -0.22 -21.31 -21.36
CA ILE A 258 0.94 -21.99 -21.95
C ILE A 258 0.58 -23.35 -22.59
N ILE A 259 -0.41 -24.06 -22.06
CA ILE A 259 -0.84 -25.36 -22.61
C ILE A 259 -1.54 -25.15 -23.96
N ILE A 260 -2.19 -24.01 -24.15
CA ILE A 260 -2.96 -23.67 -25.35
C ILE A 260 -2.03 -23.20 -26.50
N LEU A 261 -0.76 -22.91 -26.22
CA LEU A 261 0.19 -22.41 -27.21
C LEU A 261 0.39 -23.36 -28.39
N VAL A 262 0.61 -24.66 -28.13
CA VAL A 262 0.81 -25.69 -29.16
C VAL A 262 -0.40 -25.83 -30.08
N PRO A 263 -1.64 -26.03 -29.57
CA PRO A 263 -2.80 -26.12 -30.45
C PRO A 263 -3.06 -24.81 -31.21
N TYR A 264 -2.83 -23.64 -30.61
CA TYR A 264 -2.92 -22.37 -31.35
C TYR A 264 -1.92 -22.28 -32.50
N PHE A 265 -0.67 -22.69 -32.29
CA PHE A 265 0.32 -22.75 -33.37
C PHE A 265 -0.14 -23.67 -34.51
N LEU A 266 -0.68 -24.84 -34.20
CA LEU A 266 -1.20 -25.77 -35.21
C LEU A 266 -2.40 -25.17 -35.98
N VAL A 267 -3.31 -24.49 -35.30
CA VAL A 267 -4.42 -23.77 -35.94
C VAL A 267 -3.89 -22.67 -36.87
N MET A 268 -2.96 -21.83 -36.41
CA MET A 268 -2.35 -20.80 -37.25
C MET A 268 -1.63 -21.39 -38.46
N LYS A 269 -0.90 -22.51 -38.27
CA LYS A 269 -0.23 -23.23 -39.36
C LYS A 269 -1.22 -23.73 -40.41
N THR A 270 -2.29 -24.39 -39.97
CA THR A 270 -3.31 -24.95 -40.87
C THR A 270 -4.09 -23.86 -41.61
N LEU A 271 -4.29 -22.70 -40.98
CA LEU A 271 -4.88 -21.52 -41.61
C LEU A 271 -3.89 -20.74 -42.50
N GLY A 272 -2.62 -21.14 -42.58
CA GLY A 272 -1.60 -20.45 -43.38
C GLY A 272 -1.22 -19.06 -42.85
N LEU A 273 -1.49 -18.78 -41.57
CA LEU A 273 -1.28 -17.47 -40.95
C LEU A 273 0.15 -17.26 -40.43
N LEU A 274 1.00 -18.28 -40.47
CA LEU A 274 2.39 -18.19 -40.01
C LEU A 274 3.27 -17.46 -41.02
N ASN A 275 4.13 -16.56 -40.53
CA ASN A 275 5.14 -15.82 -41.31
C ASN A 275 4.57 -15.09 -42.55
N SER A 276 3.32 -14.63 -42.46
CA SER A 276 2.63 -13.97 -43.58
C SER A 276 2.86 -12.45 -43.65
N HIS A 277 3.46 -11.86 -42.61
CA HIS A 277 3.72 -10.42 -42.45
C HIS A 277 4.94 -10.14 -41.57
#